data_AF-A0A954PQ19-F1
#
_entry.id   AF-A0A954PQ19-F1
#
_cell.length_a   1.000
_cell.length_b   1.000
_cell.length_c   1.000
_cell.angle_alpha   90.00
_cell.angle_beta   90.00
_cell.angle_gamma   90.00
#
_symmetry.space_group_name_H-M   'P 1'
#
loop_
_entity.id
_entity.type
_entity.pdbx_description
1 polymer ?
#
loop_
_entity_poly.entity_id
_entity_poly.type
_entity_poly.pdbx_seq_one_letter_code
_entity_poly.pdbx_strand_id
1 'polypeptide(L)' 'MEMVRAVKLEDLDQLWSLIEQSTYGLTTLQIDKEQLSERVEHSNFAFQRKTEKASGEPYVLVMEEVATGKLV' A
#
# COMPACT_ATOMS: atom_id res chain seq x y z
N MET A 1 -19.50 2.42 1.25
CA MET A 1 -18.81 2.64 2.54
C MET A 1 -17.35 2.44 2.27
N GLU A 2 -16.53 3.41 2.67
CA GLU A 2 -15.08 3.36 2.50
C GLU A 2 -14.44 3.02 3.85
N MET A 3 -13.37 2.25 3.81
CA MET A 3 -12.61 1.86 5.00
C MET A 3 -11.12 1.93 4.71
N VAL A 4 -10.36 2.47 5.65
CA VAL A 4 -8.90 2.43 5.60
C VAL A 4 -8.42 1.14 6.25
N ARG A 5 -7.55 0.41 5.57
CA ARG A 5 -6.92 -0.81 6.09
C ARG A 5 -5.45 -0.91 5.68
N ALA A 6 -4.72 -1.82 6.31
CA ALA A 6 -3.40 -2.23 5.85
C ALA A 6 -3.49 -2.81 4.42
N VAL A 7 -2.48 -2.48 3.61
CA VAL A 7 -2.31 -3.10 2.29
C VAL A 7 -2.06 -4.60 2.43
N LYS A 8 -2.56 -5.37 1.48
CA LYS A 8 -2.31 -6.80 1.32
C LYS A 8 -1.51 -7.05 0.04
N LEU A 9 -0.90 -8.23 -0.06
CA LEU A 9 -0.17 -8.63 -1.27
C LEU A 9 -1.08 -8.67 -2.52
N GLU A 10 -2.36 -9.04 -2.35
CA GLU A 10 -3.35 -9.10 -3.43
C GLU A 10 -3.75 -7.72 -3.99
N ASP A 11 -3.44 -6.63 -3.27
CA ASP A 11 -3.77 -5.26 -3.68
C ASP A 11 -2.81 -4.69 -4.71
N LEU A 12 -1.67 -5.35 -4.96
CA LEU A 12 -0.54 -4.80 -5.71
C LEU A 12 -0.94 -4.24 -7.09
N ASP A 13 -1.68 -5.00 -7.87
CA ASP A 13 -2.08 -4.61 -9.23
C ASP A 13 -3.06 -3.43 -9.23
N GLN A 14 -4.00 -3.42 -8.27
CA GLN A 14 -4.97 -2.33 -8.15
C GLN A 14 -4.32 -1.05 -7.63
N LEU A 15 -3.41 -1.19 -6.67
CA LEU A 15 -2.62 -0.08 -6.14
C LEU A 15 -1.69 0.51 -7.21
N TRP A 16 -1.05 -0.34 -8.01
CA TRP A 16 -0.25 0.11 -9.16
C TRP A 16 -1.09 0.92 -10.14
N SER A 17 -2.29 0.42 -10.47
CA SER A 17 -3.22 1.11 -11.37
C SER A 17 -3.61 2.49 -10.85
N LEU A 18 -3.75 2.67 -9.52
CA LEU A 18 -4.02 3.98 -8.91
C LEU A 18 -2.81 4.91 -8.99
N ILE A 19 -1.61 4.38 -8.77
CA ILE A 19 -0.36 5.14 -8.88
C ILE A 19 -0.15 5.65 -10.30
N GLU A 20 -0.39 4.81 -11.31
CA GLU A 20 -0.31 5.21 -12.72
C GLU A 20 -1.30 6.32 -13.09
N GLN A 21 -2.47 6.35 -12.44
CA GLN A 21 -3.47 7.41 -12.62
C GLN A 21 -3.14 8.69 -11.84
N SER A 22 -2.37 8.57 -10.76
CA SER A 22 -2.02 9.69 -9.90
C SER A 22 -1.02 10.62 -10.59
N THR A 23 -1.45 11.85 -10.87
CA THR A 23 -0.72 12.79 -11.73
C THR A 23 0.56 13.29 -11.05
N TYR A 24 1.52 13.71 -11.88
CA TYR A 24 2.81 14.33 -11.51
C TYR A 24 2.68 15.28 -10.31
N GLY A 25 3.22 14.89 -9.14
CA GLY A 25 3.12 15.68 -7.90
C GLY A 25 3.32 14.86 -6.63
N LEU A 26 3.10 13.55 -6.69
CA LEU A 26 3.41 12.61 -5.61
C LEU A 26 4.85 12.12 -5.76
N THR A 27 5.82 12.94 -5.34
CA THR A 27 7.26 12.62 -5.44
C THR A 27 7.67 11.35 -4.67
N THR A 28 6.82 10.85 -3.77
CA THR A 28 7.01 9.58 -3.03
C THR A 28 6.46 8.34 -3.78
N LEU A 29 5.72 8.55 -4.87
CA LEU A 29 5.09 7.51 -5.71
C LEU A 29 5.73 7.40 -7.10
N GLN A 30 6.84 8.10 -7.37
CA GLN A 30 7.72 7.81 -8.50
C GLN A 30 8.55 6.55 -8.23
N ILE A 31 7.86 5.45 -7.97
CA ILE A 31 8.44 4.13 -7.78
C ILE A 31 8.01 3.25 -8.94
N ASP A 32 8.86 2.31 -9.34
CA ASP A 32 8.47 1.27 -10.28
C ASP A 32 7.60 0.19 -9.59
N LYS A 33 7.07 -0.73 -10.39
CA LYS A 33 6.17 -1.77 -9.89
C LYS A 33 6.89 -2.73 -8.94
N GLU A 34 8.17 -2.98 -9.20
CA GLU A 34 9.04 -3.81 -8.36
C GLU A 34 9.25 -3.19 -6.98
N GLN A 35 9.57 -1.90 -6.91
CA GLN A 35 9.69 -1.14 -5.67
C GLN A 35 8.37 -1.06 -4.91
N LEU A 36 7.24 -0.96 -5.62
CA LEU A 36 5.92 -1.05 -4.99
C LEU A 36 5.71 -2.43 -4.35
N SER A 37 6.04 -3.51 -5.06
CA SER A 37 5.93 -4.88 -4.54
C SER A 37 6.75 -5.04 -3.26
N GLU A 38 8.02 -4.64 -3.29
CA GLU A 38 8.90 -4.70 -2.11
C GLU A 38 8.33 -3.87 -0.94
N ARG A 39 7.80 -2.68 -1.21
CA ARG A 39 7.19 -1.83 -0.18
C ARG A 39 5.93 -2.46 0.42
N VAL A 40 5.09 -3.09 -0.40
CA VAL A 40 3.87 -3.79 0.06
C VAL A 40 4.24 -5.01 0.91
N GLU A 41 5.25 -5.78 0.49
CA GLU A 41 5.78 -6.91 1.27
C GLU A 41 6.32 -6.44 2.63
N HIS A 42 7.20 -5.44 2.64
CA HIS A 42 7.75 -4.88 3.87
C HIS A 42 6.66 -4.33 4.80
N SER A 43 5.64 -3.68 4.26
CA SER A 43 4.50 -3.22 5.04
C SER A 43 3.72 -4.37 5.67
N ASN A 44 3.42 -5.42 4.89
CA ASN A 44 2.72 -6.59 5.41
C ASN A 44 3.51 -7.26 6.54
N PHE A 45 4.83 -7.38 6.40
CA PHE A 45 5.69 -7.88 7.48
C PHE A 45 5.70 -6.97 8.71
N ALA A 46 5.73 -5.65 8.51
CA ALA A 46 5.73 -4.67 9.60
C ALA A 46 4.46 -4.77 10.46
N PHE A 47 3.29 -4.90 9.83
CA PHE A 47 2.01 -5.09 10.54
C PHE A 47 1.90 -6.41 11.30
N GLN A 48 2.63 -7.46 10.89
CA GLN A 48 2.64 -8.76 11.58
C GLN A 48 3.63 -8.82 12.75
N ARG A 49 4.52 -7.84 12.84
CA ARG A 49 5.59 -7.80 13.84
C ARG A 49 4.99 -7.55 15.22
N LYS A 50 5.46 -8.31 16.22
CA LYS A 50 4.99 -8.21 17.62
C LYS A 50 5.96 -7.48 18.56
N THR A 51 7.07 -6.98 18.03
CA THR A 51 8.09 -6.29 18.83
C THR A 51 7.85 -4.79 18.83
N GLU A 52 8.15 -4.13 19.95
CA GLU A 52 7.85 -2.71 20.18
C GLU A 52 8.95 -1.77 19.67
N LYS A 53 10.06 -2.32 19.15
CA LYS A 53 11.18 -1.51 18.69
C LYS A 53 10.93 -0.98 17.28
N ALA A 54 10.69 0.32 17.16
CA ALA A 54 10.62 1.01 15.87
C ALA A 54 11.93 0.82 15.07
N SER A 55 11.82 0.39 13.82
CA SER A 55 12.96 0.22 12.90
C SER A 55 12.77 0.92 11.55
N GLY A 56 11.81 1.84 11.46
CA GLY A 56 11.59 2.63 10.24
C GLY A 56 10.93 1.84 9.11
N GLU A 57 10.20 0.78 9.44
CA GLU A 57 9.46 0.02 8.43
C GLU A 57 8.40 0.86 7.73
N PRO A 58 8.18 0.65 6.43
CA PRO A 58 7.10 1.32 5.72
C PRO A 58 5.75 0.74 6.17
N TYR A 59 4.78 1.61 6.46
CA TYR A 59 3.40 1.21 6.67
C TYR A 59 2.56 1.79 5.56
N VAL A 60 2.02 0.92 4.71
CA VAL A 60 1.15 1.29 3.60
C VAL A 60 -0.29 0.99 3.98
N LEU A 61 -1.10 2.04 3.96
CA LEU A 61 -2.54 1.97 4.15
C LEU A 61 -3.22 2.25 2.81
N VAL A 62 -4.34 1.57 2.58
CA VAL A 62 -5.18 1.75 1.40
C VAL A 62 -6.60 2.06 1.84
N MET A 63 -7.32 2.83 1.03
CA MET A 63 -8.74 3.02 1.18
C MET A 63 -9.47 2.05 0.28
N GLU A 64 -10.39 1.28 0.85
CA GLU A 64 -11.17 0.27 0.15
C GLU A 64 -12.66 0.62 0.19
N GLU A 65 -13.31 0.56 -0.96
CA GLU A 65 -14.77 0.49 -1.04
C GLU A 65 -15.23 -0.94 -0.67
N VAL A 66 -15.75 -1.10 0.55
CA VAL A 66 -16.09 -2.41 1.13
C VAL A 66 -17.10 -3.22 0.29
N ALA A 67 -17.96 -2.54 -0.46
CA ALA A 67 -18.98 -3.20 -1.27
C ALA A 67 -18.41 -3.94 -2.50
N THR A 68 -17.30 -3.44 -3.05
CA THR A 68 -16.71 -3.94 -4.30
C THR A 68 -15.32 -4.54 -4.11
N GLY A 69 -14.70 -4.27 -2.95
CA GLY A 69 -13.31 -4.60 -2.68
C GLY A 69 -12.32 -3.71 -3.43
N LYS A 70 -12.80 -2.65 -4.10
CA LYS A 70 -11.93 -1.81 -4.91
C LYS A 70 -11.19 -0.80 -4.06
N LEU A 71 -9.90 -0.64 -4.35
CA LEU A 71 -9.13 0.49 -3.85
C LEU A 71 -9.56 1.78 -4.56
N VAL A 72 -9.63 2.86 -3.77
CA VAL A 72 -10.07 4.20 -4.18
C VAL A 72 -9.10 5.29 -3.75
#